data_AF-A0A973FSD5-F1
#
_entry.id   AF-A0A973FSD5-F1
#
_cell.length_a   1.000
_cell.length_b   1.000
_cell.length_c   1.000
_cell.angle_alpha   90.00
_cell.angle_beta   90.00
_cell.angle_gamma   90.00
#
_symmetry.space_group_name_H-M   'P 1'
#
loop_
_entity.id
_entity.type
_entity.pdbx_description
1 polymer ?
#
loop_
_entity_poly.entity_id
_entity_poly.type
_entity_poly.pdbx_seq_one_letter_code
_entity_poly.pdbx_strand_id
1 'polypeptide(L)'
;MTLLVPLGLLALLSLPLIVILHLMRAQRRRVVVPSLLLWQLLPRQQQAQRHRRLSLTLLLLLHLLVAALLALALAAPQWASALLGGQRRLVLVIDTSASMAAPA
;
A
#
# COMPACT_ATOMS: atom_id res chain seq x y z
N MET A 1 7.58 15.56 -10.57
CA MET A 1 6.84 14.28 -10.65
C MET A 1 5.39 14.60 -10.38
N THR A 2 4.47 14.14 -11.21
CA THR A 2 3.03 14.40 -11.05
C THR A 2 2.31 13.06 -10.85
N LEU A 3 1.28 13.04 -10.02
CA LEU A 3 0.42 11.86 -9.87
C LEU A 3 -0.81 12.07 -10.75
N LEU A 4 -1.09 11.14 -11.66
CA LEU A 4 -2.30 11.21 -12.48
C LEU A 4 -3.55 10.93 -11.67
N VAL A 5 -3.44 10.01 -10.71
CA VAL A 5 -4.55 9.56 -9.88
C VAL A 5 -4.13 9.70 -8.42
N PRO A 6 -4.22 10.91 -7.84
CA PRO A 6 -3.80 11.13 -6.45
C PRO A 6 -4.62 10.29 -5.45
N LEU A 7 -5.86 9.94 -5.80
CA LEU A 7 -6.68 9.00 -5.02
C LEU A 7 -6.08 7.59 -4.92
N GLY A 8 -5.21 7.18 -5.84
CA GLY A 8 -4.54 5.88 -5.79
C GLY A 8 -3.71 5.69 -4.52
N LEU A 9 -3.26 6.78 -3.89
CA LEU A 9 -2.56 6.73 -2.60
C LEU A 9 -3.44 6.24 -1.44
N LEU A 10 -4.76 6.32 -1.55
CA LEU A 10 -5.67 5.75 -0.54
C LEU A 10 -5.46 4.23 -0.39
N ALA A 11 -4.97 3.56 -1.43
CA ALA A 11 -4.61 2.14 -1.34
C ALA A 11 -3.51 1.86 -0.31
N LEU A 12 -2.71 2.85 0.12
CA LEU A 12 -1.76 2.69 1.21
C LEU A 12 -2.43 2.38 2.56
N LEU A 13 -3.73 2.67 2.72
CA LEU A 13 -4.52 2.26 3.89
C LEU A 13 -4.62 0.72 4.02
N SER A 14 -4.33 -0.02 2.96
CA SER A 14 -4.20 -1.48 3.04
C SER A 14 -3.02 -1.93 3.91
N LEU A 15 -1.96 -1.13 4.04
CA LEU A 15 -0.79 -1.47 4.85
C LEU A 15 -1.14 -1.63 6.34
N PRO A 16 -1.75 -0.64 7.03
CA PRO A 16 -2.15 -0.82 8.42
C PRO A 16 -3.21 -1.92 8.56
N LEU A 17 -4.10 -2.10 7.57
CA LEU A 17 -5.08 -3.19 7.58
C LEU A 17 -4.41 -4.57 7.61
N ILE A 18 -3.41 -4.81 6.74
CA ILE A 18 -2.63 -6.05 6.72
C ILE A 18 -1.93 -6.29 8.06
N VAL A 19 -1.33 -5.22 8.63
CA VAL A 19 -0.67 -5.29 9.94
C VAL A 19 -1.66 -5.67 11.05
N ILE A 20 -2.84 -5.05 11.09
CA ILE A 20 -3.89 -5.35 12.07
C ILE A 20 -4.34 -6.80 11.93
N LEU A 21 -4.65 -7.27 10.72
CA LEU A 21 -5.05 -8.65 10.47
C LEU A 21 -3.96 -9.65 10.88
N HIS A 22 -2.69 -9.32 10.64
CA HIS A 22 -1.56 -10.12 11.09
C HIS A 22 -1.49 -10.20 12.62
N LEU A 23 -1.65 -9.06 13.31
CA LEU A 23 -1.66 -9.01 14.77
C LEU A 23 -2.86 -9.73 15.37
N MET A 24 -4.02 -9.72 14.71
CA MET A 24 -5.21 -10.45 15.13
C MET A 24 -5.04 -11.98 15.03
N ARG A 25 -4.07 -12.46 14.23
CA ARG A 25 -3.81 -13.89 14.04
C ARG A 25 -3.31 -14.55 15.32
N ALA A 26 -4.25 -14.94 16.16
CA ALA A 26 -3.98 -15.69 17.37
C ALA A 26 -3.69 -17.15 17.01
N GLN A 27 -2.41 -17.51 16.86
CA GLN A 27 -2.03 -18.91 16.77
C GLN A 27 -2.12 -19.55 18.16
N ARG A 28 -3.32 -20.00 18.53
CA ARG A 28 -3.50 -20.92 19.66
C ARG A 28 -2.98 -22.28 19.22
N ARG A 29 -1.75 -22.62 19.61
CA ARG A 29 -1.23 -23.99 19.43
C ARG A 29 -2.08 -24.93 20.27
N ARG A 30 -2.82 -25.83 19.63
CA ARG A 30 -3.48 -26.94 20.31
C ARG A 30 -2.39 -27.97 20.61
N VAL A 31 -2.16 -28.23 21.89
CA VAL A 31 -1.22 -29.25 22.35
C VAL A 31 -2.04 -30.35 22.99
N VAL A 32 -1.85 -31.59 22.56
CA VAL A 32 -2.49 -32.75 23.18
C VAL A 32 -1.77 -33.02 24.50
N VAL A 33 -2.51 -33.03 25.60
CA VAL A 33 -1.97 -33.31 26.94
C VAL A 33 -2.57 -34.60 27.50
N PRO A 34 -1.79 -35.43 28.24
CA PRO A 34 -2.28 -36.72 28.74
C PRO A 34 -3.29 -36.62 29.89
N SER A 35 -3.35 -35.51 30.61
CA SER A 35 -4.26 -35.31 31.75
C SER A 35 -4.62 -33.83 31.96
N LEU A 36 -5.87 -33.58 32.39
CA LEU A 36 -6.39 -32.25 32.70
C LEU A 36 -6.09 -31.82 34.15
N LEU A 37 -5.65 -32.72 35.03
CA LEU A 37 -5.35 -32.39 36.44
C LEU A 37 -4.26 -31.31 36.56
N LEU A 38 -3.24 -31.37 35.69
CA LEU A 38 -2.16 -30.39 35.66
C LEU A 38 -2.64 -28.98 35.25
N TRP A 39 -3.74 -28.87 34.51
CA TRP A 39 -4.33 -27.57 34.14
C TRP A 39 -5.06 -26.90 35.30
N GLN A 40 -5.56 -27.67 36.28
CA GLN A 40 -6.24 -27.14 37.46
C GLN A 40 -5.27 -26.51 38.47
N LEU A 41 -3.99 -26.89 38.42
CA LEU A 41 -2.93 -26.38 39.28
C LEU A 41 -2.27 -25.10 38.74
N LEU A 42 -2.60 -24.69 37.51
CA LEU A 42 -2.05 -23.46 36.95
C LEU A 42 -2.71 -22.24 37.60
N PRO A 43 -1.94 -21.29 38.14
CA PRO A 43 -2.48 -19.99 38.54
C PRO A 43 -3.22 -19.37 37.36
N ARG A 44 -4.39 -18.76 37.59
CA ARG A 44 -5.09 -17.97 36.57
C ARG A 44 -4.07 -16.99 36.01
N GLN A 45 -3.66 -17.20 34.75
CA GLN A 45 -2.71 -16.30 34.11
C GLN A 45 -3.27 -14.90 34.25
N GLN A 46 -2.60 -14.04 35.02
CA GLN A 46 -2.84 -12.62 34.94
C GLN A 46 -2.76 -12.28 33.46
N GLN A 47 -3.81 -11.66 32.91
CA GLN A 47 -3.75 -10.96 31.63
C GLN A 47 -2.72 -9.83 31.75
N ALA A 48 -1.44 -10.17 31.89
CA ALA A 48 -0.38 -9.29 31.48
C ALA A 48 -0.70 -9.03 30.00
N GLN A 49 -1.07 -7.79 29.69
CA GLN A 49 -1.14 -7.27 28.34
C GLN A 49 0.24 -7.47 27.72
N ARG A 50 0.49 -8.70 27.25
CA ARG A 50 1.72 -9.06 26.58
C ARG A 50 1.61 -8.38 25.25
N HIS A 51 2.10 -7.15 25.17
CA HIS A 51 2.24 -6.36 23.95
C HIS A 51 2.61 -7.35 22.85
N ARG A 52 1.66 -7.62 21.95
CA ARG A 52 1.87 -8.56 20.86
C ARG A 52 2.95 -7.93 19.99
N ARG A 53 4.19 -8.34 20.22
CA ARG A 53 5.32 -7.89 19.42
C ARG A 53 5.02 -8.27 17.98
N LEU A 54 5.05 -7.30 17.08
CA LEU A 54 4.87 -7.51 15.66
C LEU A 54 6.02 -8.41 15.18
N SER A 55 5.73 -9.67 14.91
CA SER A 55 6.71 -10.57 14.33
C SER A 55 6.88 -10.22 12.86
N LEU A 56 7.97 -9.53 12.53
CA LEU A 56 8.36 -9.22 11.15
C LEU A 56 8.79 -10.50 10.43
N THR A 57 7.81 -11.28 9.99
CA THR A 57 8.05 -12.47 9.16
C THR A 57 8.30 -12.03 7.71
N LEU A 58 9.12 -12.78 6.97
CA LEU A 58 9.37 -12.53 5.55
C LEU A 58 8.07 -12.44 4.74
N LEU A 59 7.08 -13.28 5.09
CA LEU A 59 5.76 -13.27 4.47
C LEU A 59 4.98 -11.98 4.76
N LEU A 60 5.05 -11.44 5.98
CA LEU A 60 4.44 -10.13 6.29
C LEU A 60 5.11 -9.02 5.46
N LEU A 61 6.45 -9.03 5.40
CA LEU A 61 7.21 -8.05 4.62
C LEU A 61 6.81 -8.09 3.14
N LEU A 62 6.66 -9.30 2.57
CA LEU A 62 6.25 -9.48 1.18
C LEU A 62 4.83 -8.95 0.92
N HIS A 63 3.88 -9.21 1.84
CA HIS A 63 2.52 -8.66 1.71
C HIS A 63 2.53 -7.12 1.70
N LEU A 64 3.28 -6.50 2.60
CA LEU A 64 3.40 -5.05 2.67
C LEU A 64 4.07 -4.47 1.41
N LEU A 65 5.11 -5.13 0.91
CA LEU A 65 5.78 -4.72 -0.32
C LEU A 65 4.83 -4.78 -1.52
N VAL A 66 4.12 -5.89 -1.70
CA VAL A 66 3.15 -6.05 -2.80
C VAL A 66 2.04 -4.99 -2.70
N ALA A 67 1.49 -4.76 -1.50
CA ALA A 67 0.46 -3.75 -1.29
C ALA A 67 0.97 -2.33 -1.61
N ALA A 68 2.21 -2.00 -1.21
CA ALA A 68 2.83 -0.71 -1.52
C ALA A 68 3.07 -0.54 -3.03
N LEU A 69 3.54 -1.58 -3.72
CA LEU A 69 3.73 -1.56 -5.17
C LEU A 69 2.41 -1.39 -5.92
N LEU A 70 1.34 -2.06 -5.49
CA LEU A 70 0.01 -1.89 -6.07
C LEU A 70 -0.54 -0.49 -5.83
N ALA A 71 -0.36 0.06 -4.63
CA ALA A 71 -0.78 1.44 -4.34
C ALA A 71 -0.03 2.46 -5.20
N LEU A 72 1.27 2.26 -5.41
CA LEU A 72 2.08 3.07 -6.33
C LEU A 72 1.62 2.91 -7.78
N ALA A 73 1.33 1.69 -8.22
CA ALA A 73 0.82 1.45 -9.58
C ALA A 73 -0.52 2.17 -9.81
N LEU A 74 -1.42 2.13 -8.82
CA LEU A 74 -2.71 2.84 -8.86
C LEU A 74 -2.56 4.36 -8.82
N ALA A 75 -1.56 4.88 -8.12
CA ALA A 75 -1.29 6.32 -8.07
C ALA A 75 -0.73 6.87 -9.40
N ALA A 76 -0.33 5.98 -10.32
CA ALA A 76 0.20 6.30 -11.65
C ALA A 76 1.23 7.44 -11.62
N PRO A 77 2.38 7.24 -10.94
CA PRO A 77 3.40 8.27 -10.79
C PRO A 77 4.06 8.56 -12.14
N GLN A 78 3.97 9.81 -12.56
CA GLN A 78 4.59 10.28 -13.79
C GLN A 78 5.93 10.93 -13.51
N TRP A 79 6.93 10.39 -14.18
CA TRP A 79 8.27 10.94 -14.20
C TRP A 79 8.27 12.10 -15.19
N ALA A 80 8.85 13.23 -14.78
CA ALA A 80 9.00 14.34 -15.71
C ALA A 80 9.86 13.84 -16.88
N SER A 81 9.32 13.92 -18.09
CA SER A 81 9.86 13.36 -19.33
C SER A 81 11.20 13.97 -19.79
N ALA A 82 11.87 14.75 -18.94
CA ALA A 82 13.19 15.29 -19.21
C ALA A 82 14.23 14.20 -19.47
N LEU A 83 14.06 12.99 -18.90
CA LEU A 83 14.98 11.86 -19.08
C LEU A 83 14.69 10.97 -20.31
N LEU A 84 13.50 11.08 -20.93
CA LEU A 84 13.06 10.20 -22.03
C LEU A 84 12.73 10.96 -23.32
N GLY A 85 13.13 12.23 -23.45
CA GLY A 85 12.78 13.03 -24.61
C GLY A 85 11.29 13.29 -24.66
N GLY A 86 10.81 14.21 -23.82
CA GLY A 86 9.43 14.66 -23.84
C GLY A 86 9.04 15.11 -25.25
N GLN A 87 8.26 14.28 -25.95
CA GLN A 87 7.57 14.62 -27.18
C GLN A 87 6.56 15.72 -26.84
N ARG A 88 7.03 16.97 -26.79
CA ARG A 88 6.18 18.14 -26.67
C ARG A 88 5.34 18.17 -27.93
N ARG A 89 4.13 17.61 -27.85
CA ARG A 89 3.18 17.60 -28.96
C ARG A 89 2.62 19.01 -29.13
N LEU A 90 3.40 19.86 -29.79
CA LEU A 90 2.98 21.19 -30.18
C LEU A 90 2.11 21.04 -31.44
N VAL A 91 0.80 21.25 -31.28
CA VAL A 91 -0.11 21.37 -32.42
C VAL A 91 -0.23 22.86 -32.72
N LEU A 92 0.42 23.30 -33.80
CA LEU A 92 0.31 24.67 -34.28
C LEU A 92 -0.87 24.74 -35.25
N VAL A 93 -1.93 25.45 -34.86
CA VAL A 93 -3.06 25.73 -35.75
C VAL A 93 -2.87 27.14 -36.28
N ILE A 94 -2.56 27.26 -37.58
CA ILE A 94 -2.47 28.54 -38.28
C ILE A 94 -3.80 28.73 -39.01
N ASP A 95 -4.53 29.78 -38.64
CA ASP A 95 -5.70 30.23 -39.39
C ASP A 95 -5.22 31.08 -40.57
N THR A 96 -5.47 30.61 -41.80
CA THR A 96 -5.14 31.32 -43.04
C THR A 96 -6.38 31.92 -43.72
N SER A 97 -7.46 32.15 -42.97
CA SER A 97 -8.67 32.79 -43.49
C SER A 97 -8.40 34.21 -43.99
N ALA A 98 -9.21 34.66 -44.96
CA ALA A 98 -9.07 35.99 -45.56
C ALA A 98 -9.18 37.15 -44.55
N SER A 99 -9.84 36.94 -43.42
CA SER A 99 -9.89 37.89 -42.30
C SER A 99 -8.55 38.12 -41.63
N MET A 100 -7.65 37.13 -41.65
CA MET A 100 -6.30 37.25 -41.11
C MET A 100 -5.33 37.96 -42.09
N ALA A 101 -5.71 38.08 -43.36
CA ALA A 101 -4.95 38.76 -44.41
C ALA A 101 -5.31 40.24 -44.56
N ALA A 102 -6.14 40.79 -43.65
CA ALA A 102 -6.51 42.19 -43.68
C ALA A 102 -5.29 43.06 -43.29
N PRO A 103 -4.82 43.97 -44.17
CA PRO A 103 -3.81 44.94 -43.80
C PRO A 103 -4.37 45.91 -42.75
N ALA A 104 -3.52 46.30 -41.81
CA ALA A 104 -3.83 47.28 -40.76
C ALA A 104 -4.09 48.69 -41.31
#